data_AF-A0AA37P995-F1
#
_entry.id   AF-A0AA37P995-F1
#
_cell.length_a   1.000
_cell.length_b   1.000
_cell.length_c   1.000
_cell.angle_alpha   90.00
_cell.angle_beta   90.00
_cell.angle_gamma   90.00
#
_symmetry.space_group_name_H-M   'P 1'
#
loop_
_entity.id
_entity.type
_entity.pdbx_description
1 polymer ?
#
loop_
_entity_poly.entity_id
_entity_poly.type
_entity_poly.pdbx_seq_one_letter_code
_entity_poly.pdbx_strand_id
1 'polypeptide(L)'
;MDESADGLQQNTSSLITNSITPWGVPQEHLDVVKKLGPAYFRHFPTHHFFVRVKATFLSSIEWCTIPWEQHPKTLFDRLFDIITVLPGIFARVDRTTPFAATLQRRLKAQELLENCLQLERRLEEWDFFARAPTAEHPYAYWIEEPDDPDTQQIPFADSFAFKDGVSSVMFLYHWMTLLLLHRCIESLHHAIFQPVIEDFPNMYPDLPSHLQINLARYQQRREFASRICRALDFALSTTVQPDLLAAPLAVALEYYREINASSRDGELEIMWCENFKLRLRSKGQDIADVLQSRSWADIGKF
;
A
#
# COMPACT_ATOMS: atom_id res chain seq x y z
N MET A 1 38.67 16.08 -36.44
CA MET A 1 39.23 14.73 -36.19
C MET A 1 39.79 14.73 -34.79
N ASP A 2 39.16 14.17 -33.78
CA ASP A 2 37.82 13.60 -33.65
C ASP A 2 37.59 13.38 -32.15
N GLU A 3 36.34 13.59 -31.75
CA GLU A 3 35.54 12.92 -30.70
C GLU A 3 36.23 12.20 -29.51
N SER A 4 35.70 12.16 -28.29
CA SER A 4 34.58 12.78 -27.58
C SER A 4 34.72 12.26 -26.15
N ALA A 5 34.56 13.14 -25.18
CA ALA A 5 34.31 12.76 -23.80
C ALA A 5 32.83 12.39 -23.68
N ASP A 6 32.50 11.14 -23.34
CA ASP A 6 31.22 10.80 -22.73
C ASP A 6 31.20 9.36 -22.22
N GLY A 7 30.52 9.12 -21.09
CA GLY A 7 30.22 7.75 -20.65
C GLY A 7 30.28 7.45 -19.15
N LEU A 8 30.04 8.41 -18.26
CA LEU A 8 29.59 8.10 -16.89
C LEU A 8 28.11 8.45 -16.77
N GLN A 9 27.27 7.69 -17.50
CA GLN A 9 25.83 7.68 -17.28
C GLN A 9 25.49 6.65 -16.20
N GLN A 10 24.91 7.19 -15.14
CA GLN A 10 24.35 6.52 -13.99
C GLN A 10 23.34 5.44 -14.42
N ASN A 11 23.63 4.18 -14.09
CA ASN A 11 22.64 3.12 -14.05
C ASN A 11 21.72 3.32 -12.83
N THR A 12 20.70 4.17 -12.98
CA THR A 12 19.52 4.19 -12.10
C THR A 12 18.31 3.78 -12.93
N SER A 13 18.24 2.50 -13.27
CA SER A 13 17.10 1.88 -13.96
C SER A 13 17.12 0.39 -13.69
N SER A 14 16.65 -0.01 -12.50
CA SER A 14 16.38 -1.42 -12.18
C SER A 14 15.28 -1.55 -11.12
N LEU A 15 14.16 -0.84 -11.33
CA LEU A 15 12.89 -1.20 -10.67
C LEU A 15 12.10 -2.07 -11.63
N ILE A 16 12.54 -3.32 -11.80
CA ILE A 16 11.75 -4.51 -12.13
C ILE A 16 12.69 -5.71 -12.01
N THR A 17 12.20 -6.72 -11.29
CA THR A 17 12.69 -8.10 -11.16
C THR A 17 13.89 -8.37 -10.26
N ASN A 18 13.59 -8.89 -9.07
CA ASN A 18 13.96 -10.28 -8.77
C ASN A 18 12.77 -10.98 -8.08
N SER A 19 12.01 -11.71 -8.90
CA SER A 19 11.45 -13.04 -8.60
C SER A 19 11.07 -13.36 -7.15
N ILE A 20 10.10 -12.64 -6.58
CA ILE A 20 9.17 -13.19 -5.59
C ILE A 20 7.79 -12.61 -5.88
N THR A 21 7.04 -13.21 -6.80
CA THR A 21 5.57 -13.24 -6.69
C THR A 21 5.26 -14.46 -5.83
N PRO A 22 4.92 -14.34 -4.52
CA PRO A 22 4.45 -15.50 -3.83
C PRO A 22 3.05 -15.84 -4.34
N TRP A 23 2.12 -14.89 -4.48
CA TRP A 23 0.71 -15.23 -4.76
C TRP A 23 -0.07 -14.14 -5.50
N GLY A 24 0.28 -13.89 -6.77
CA GLY A 24 -0.65 -13.22 -7.68
C GLY A 24 -1.71 -14.22 -8.14
N VAL A 25 -2.99 -13.83 -8.14
CA VAL A 25 -4.03 -14.61 -8.83
C VAL A 25 -3.56 -14.79 -10.28
N PRO A 26 -3.50 -16.02 -10.85
CA PRO A 26 -3.03 -16.22 -12.21
C PRO A 26 -3.79 -15.33 -13.18
N GLN A 27 -3.08 -14.73 -14.15
CA GLN A 27 -3.68 -13.79 -15.11
C GLN A 27 -4.93 -14.37 -15.80
N GLU A 28 -4.91 -15.69 -16.03
CA GLU A 28 -6.04 -16.47 -16.58
C GLU A 28 -7.32 -16.34 -15.74
N HIS A 29 -7.22 -16.37 -14.41
CA HIS A 29 -8.37 -16.16 -13.52
C HIS A 29 -8.89 -14.73 -13.59
N LEU A 30 -8.01 -13.75 -13.79
CA LEU A 30 -8.40 -12.34 -13.92
C LEU A 30 -9.15 -12.08 -15.22
N ASP A 31 -8.73 -12.72 -16.29
CA ASP A 31 -9.39 -12.63 -17.60
C ASP A 31 -10.77 -13.28 -17.56
N VAL A 32 -10.94 -14.36 -16.79
CA VAL A 32 -12.26 -14.97 -16.52
C VAL A 32 -13.15 -14.02 -15.73
N VAL A 33 -12.66 -13.43 -14.63
CA VAL A 33 -13.44 -12.46 -13.83
C VAL A 33 -13.87 -11.27 -14.68
N LYS A 34 -12.93 -10.71 -15.48
CA LYS A 34 -13.23 -9.60 -16.39
C LYS A 34 -14.29 -9.98 -17.43
N LYS A 35 -14.23 -11.20 -17.98
CA LYS A 35 -15.18 -11.71 -18.98
C LYS A 35 -16.58 -11.94 -18.42
N LEU A 36 -16.69 -12.38 -17.16
CA LEU A 36 -17.97 -12.58 -16.49
C LEU A 36 -18.68 -11.26 -16.15
N GLY A 37 -17.92 -10.18 -15.97
CA GLY A 37 -18.47 -8.86 -15.68
C GLY A 37 -19.02 -8.72 -14.25
N PRO A 38 -19.31 -7.48 -13.81
CA PRO A 38 -19.68 -7.22 -12.41
C PRO A 38 -21.05 -7.79 -12.03
N ALA A 39 -21.99 -7.89 -12.97
CA ALA A 39 -23.34 -8.40 -12.72
C ALA A 39 -23.38 -9.87 -12.30
N TYR A 40 -22.41 -10.69 -12.76
CA TYR A 40 -22.30 -12.09 -12.38
C TYR A 40 -22.11 -12.28 -10.87
N PHE A 41 -21.54 -11.27 -10.20
CA PHE A 41 -21.12 -11.35 -8.81
C PHE A 41 -22.13 -10.78 -7.82
N ARG A 42 -23.29 -10.28 -8.27
CA ARG A 42 -24.31 -9.63 -7.41
C ARG A 42 -24.79 -10.43 -6.18
N HIS A 43 -24.69 -11.77 -6.22
CA HIS A 43 -25.16 -12.66 -5.16
C HIS A 43 -24.02 -13.27 -4.32
N PHE A 44 -22.77 -12.84 -4.50
CA PHE A 44 -21.62 -13.45 -3.84
C PHE A 44 -21.25 -12.69 -2.56
N PRO A 45 -21.35 -13.29 -1.37
CA PRO A 45 -21.38 -12.55 -0.10
C PRO A 45 -20.02 -12.02 0.39
N THR A 46 -18.89 -12.33 -0.28
CA THR A 46 -17.54 -11.96 0.20
C THR A 46 -16.62 -11.52 -0.95
N HIS A 47 -16.78 -10.27 -1.40
CA HIS A 47 -16.06 -9.71 -2.54
C HIS A 47 -14.61 -9.27 -2.29
N HIS A 48 -14.03 -9.55 -1.10
CA HIS A 48 -12.58 -9.37 -0.85
C HIS A 48 -11.69 -10.12 -1.85
N PHE A 49 -12.25 -11.09 -2.60
CA PHE A 49 -11.56 -11.79 -3.68
C PHE A 49 -11.12 -10.84 -4.81
N PHE A 50 -11.90 -9.81 -5.15
CA PHE A 50 -11.55 -8.89 -6.23
C PHE A 50 -10.37 -7.99 -5.88
N VAL A 51 -10.15 -7.74 -4.60
CA VAL A 51 -9.09 -6.88 -4.13
C VAL A 51 -7.69 -7.46 -4.40
N ARG A 52 -7.59 -8.79 -4.51
CA ARG A 52 -6.33 -9.52 -4.75
C ARG A 52 -5.83 -9.40 -6.19
N VAL A 53 -6.45 -8.53 -6.99
CA VAL A 53 -6.29 -8.46 -8.44
C VAL A 53 -5.70 -7.10 -8.84
N LYS A 54 -4.53 -7.12 -9.48
CA LYS A 54 -3.85 -5.94 -10.06
C LYS A 54 -4.52 -5.43 -11.35
N ALA A 55 -5.85 -5.35 -11.39
CA ALA A 55 -6.55 -4.99 -12.63
C ALA A 55 -7.26 -3.65 -12.52
N THR A 56 -6.88 -2.73 -13.40
CA THR A 56 -7.48 -1.38 -13.57
C THR A 56 -8.98 -1.40 -13.87
N PHE A 57 -9.55 -2.54 -14.28
CA PHE A 57 -11.00 -2.62 -14.49
C PHE A 57 -11.77 -2.60 -13.16
N LEU A 58 -11.17 -3.07 -12.06
CA LEU A 58 -11.83 -3.17 -10.76
C LEU A 58 -12.00 -1.81 -10.08
N SER A 59 -11.20 -0.81 -10.47
CA SER A 59 -11.38 0.56 -9.98
C SER A 59 -12.50 1.31 -10.69
N SER A 60 -13.18 0.71 -11.67
CA SER A 60 -14.30 1.35 -12.36
C SER A 60 -15.55 1.37 -11.49
N ILE A 61 -16.40 2.38 -11.69
CA ILE A 61 -17.61 2.58 -10.90
C ILE A 61 -18.52 1.34 -10.90
N GLU A 62 -18.62 0.65 -12.03
CA GLU A 62 -19.46 -0.55 -12.20
C GLU A 62 -19.02 -1.68 -11.25
N TRP A 63 -17.71 -1.93 -11.16
CA TRP A 63 -17.15 -2.94 -10.26
C TRP A 63 -17.20 -2.53 -8.79
N CYS A 64 -17.17 -1.23 -8.52
CA CYS A 64 -17.38 -0.68 -7.19
C CYS A 64 -18.86 -0.58 -6.78
N THR A 65 -19.84 -0.87 -7.64
CA THR A 65 -21.27 -0.62 -7.29
C THR A 65 -22.15 -1.84 -7.52
N ILE A 66 -22.11 -2.43 -8.72
CA ILE A 66 -23.04 -3.47 -9.16
C ILE A 66 -22.96 -4.75 -8.31
N PRO A 67 -21.77 -5.25 -7.88
CA PRO A 67 -21.71 -6.42 -7.00
C PRO A 67 -22.34 -6.18 -5.62
N TRP A 68 -22.44 -4.91 -5.21
CA TRP A 68 -22.83 -4.48 -3.86
C TRP A 68 -24.31 -4.07 -3.75
N GLU A 69 -25.10 -4.20 -4.82
CA GLU A 69 -26.51 -3.79 -4.80
C GLU A 69 -27.34 -4.57 -3.76
N GLN A 70 -26.97 -5.81 -3.48
CA GLN A 70 -27.67 -6.68 -2.52
C GLN A 70 -26.97 -6.79 -1.16
N HIS A 71 -25.74 -6.30 -1.04
CA HIS A 71 -24.91 -6.44 0.16
C HIS A 71 -24.20 -5.12 0.50
N PRO A 72 -24.41 -4.55 1.70
CA PRO A 72 -23.75 -3.32 2.07
C PRO A 72 -22.24 -3.52 2.17
N LYS A 73 -21.47 -2.58 1.59
CA LYS A 73 -20.00 -2.56 1.71
C LYS A 73 -19.57 -2.44 3.16
N THR A 74 -18.63 -3.30 3.57
CA THR A 74 -17.92 -3.13 4.84
C THR A 74 -16.95 -1.94 4.76
N LEU A 75 -16.45 -1.48 5.91
CA LEU A 75 -15.39 -0.47 5.94
C LEU A 75 -14.13 -0.94 5.21
N PHE A 76 -13.84 -2.24 5.27
CA PHE A 76 -12.67 -2.80 4.60
C PHE A 76 -12.83 -2.79 3.08
N ASP A 77 -14.04 -3.06 2.56
CA ASP A 77 -14.34 -2.96 1.13
C ASP A 77 -14.19 -1.53 0.61
N ARG A 78 -14.68 -0.55 1.37
CA ARG A 78 -14.53 0.88 1.03
C ARG A 78 -13.06 1.30 0.98
N LEU A 79 -12.23 0.77 1.88
CA LEU A 79 -10.78 1.01 1.82
C LEU A 79 -10.21 0.51 0.50
N PHE A 80 -10.60 -0.68 0.07
CA PHE A 80 -10.09 -1.23 -1.18
C PHE A 80 -10.58 -0.50 -2.44
N ASP A 81 -11.80 0.04 -2.45
CA ASP A 81 -12.24 0.94 -3.53
C ASP A 81 -11.32 2.15 -3.69
N ILE A 82 -10.70 2.61 -2.59
CA ILE A 82 -9.73 3.70 -2.61
C ILE A 82 -8.38 3.17 -3.11
N ILE A 83 -7.90 2.05 -2.55
CA ILE A 83 -6.58 1.47 -2.86
C ILE A 83 -6.45 1.04 -4.33
N THR A 84 -7.52 0.53 -4.93
CA THR A 84 -7.52 0.06 -6.33
C THR A 84 -7.19 1.16 -7.35
N VAL A 85 -7.29 2.43 -6.98
CA VAL A 85 -6.93 3.58 -7.84
C VAL A 85 -5.40 3.79 -7.92
N LEU A 86 -4.65 3.44 -6.87
CA LEU A 86 -3.21 3.73 -6.75
C LEU A 86 -2.35 3.18 -7.88
N PRO A 87 -2.51 1.91 -8.34
CA PRO A 87 -1.67 1.38 -9.40
C PRO A 87 -1.76 2.20 -10.70
N GLY A 88 -2.93 2.75 -11.00
CA GLY A 88 -3.12 3.63 -12.16
C GLY A 88 -2.40 4.97 -12.01
N ILE A 89 -2.40 5.55 -10.81
CA ILE A 89 -1.64 6.77 -10.50
C ILE A 89 -0.14 6.50 -10.61
N PHE A 90 0.37 5.45 -9.95
CA PHE A 90 1.80 5.11 -9.96
C PHE A 90 2.31 4.84 -11.37
N ALA A 91 1.57 4.09 -12.19
CA ALA A 91 1.95 3.86 -13.58
C ALA A 91 2.03 5.15 -14.41
N ARG A 92 1.22 6.18 -14.10
CA ARG A 92 1.30 7.49 -14.77
C ARG A 92 2.48 8.31 -14.26
N VAL A 93 2.79 8.22 -12.97
CA VAL A 93 3.96 8.87 -12.35
C VAL A 93 5.24 8.30 -12.96
N ASP A 94 5.38 6.99 -13.03
CA ASP A 94 6.54 6.31 -13.62
C ASP A 94 6.75 6.64 -15.10
N ARG A 95 5.67 6.97 -15.82
CA ARG A 95 5.70 7.45 -17.21
C ARG A 95 5.88 8.96 -17.34
N THR A 96 5.98 9.70 -16.24
CA THR A 96 6.08 11.16 -16.26
C THR A 96 7.40 11.62 -15.65
N THR A 97 7.79 11.06 -14.51
CA THR A 97 8.97 11.50 -13.75
C THR A 97 10.31 11.31 -14.45
N PRO A 98 10.58 10.26 -15.26
CA PRO A 98 11.89 10.07 -15.89
C PRO A 98 12.17 11.01 -17.06
N PHE A 99 11.12 11.63 -17.64
CA PHE A 99 11.28 12.53 -18.77
C PHE A 99 11.99 13.83 -18.36
N ALA A 100 12.62 14.47 -19.35
CA ALA A 100 13.21 15.79 -19.21
C ALA A 100 12.21 16.79 -18.59
N ALA A 101 12.72 17.75 -17.81
CA ALA A 101 11.93 18.79 -17.17
C ALA A 101 11.39 19.76 -18.23
N THR A 102 10.33 19.37 -18.91
CA THR A 102 9.56 20.19 -19.87
C THR A 102 8.35 20.81 -19.17
N LEU A 103 7.76 21.85 -19.78
CA LEU A 103 6.52 22.42 -19.28
C LEU A 103 5.39 21.36 -19.28
N GLN A 104 5.35 20.51 -20.30
CA GLN A 104 4.36 19.43 -20.39
C GLN A 104 4.51 18.41 -19.25
N ARG A 105 5.74 18.03 -18.88
CA ARG A 105 5.98 17.14 -17.73
C ARG A 105 5.48 17.77 -16.43
N ARG A 106 5.76 19.07 -16.23
CA ARG A 106 5.31 19.82 -15.05
C ARG A 106 3.78 19.84 -14.95
N LEU A 107 3.07 20.13 -16.04
CA LEU A 107 1.60 20.13 -16.06
C LEU A 107 1.02 18.74 -15.74
N LYS A 108 1.59 17.67 -16.30
CA LYS A 108 1.20 16.29 -15.96
C LYS A 108 1.46 15.96 -14.49
N ALA A 109 2.59 16.41 -13.93
CA ALA A 109 2.92 16.20 -12.53
C ALA A 109 1.96 16.95 -11.60
N GLN A 110 1.53 18.16 -11.97
CA GLN A 110 0.50 18.91 -11.24
C GLN A 110 -0.86 18.19 -11.24
N GLU A 111 -1.31 17.68 -12.39
CA GLU A 111 -2.54 16.88 -12.50
C GLU A 111 -2.46 15.61 -11.63
N LEU A 112 -1.30 14.94 -11.63
CA LEU A 112 -1.07 13.76 -10.79
C LEU A 112 -1.05 14.09 -9.30
N LEU A 113 -0.48 15.24 -8.92
CA LEU A 113 -0.49 15.71 -7.54
C LEU A 113 -1.92 15.98 -7.07
N GLU A 114 -2.74 16.64 -7.90
CA GLU A 114 -4.16 16.86 -7.59
C GLU A 114 -4.90 15.54 -7.32
N ASN A 115 -4.70 14.54 -8.20
CA ASN A 115 -5.27 13.20 -8.03
C ASN A 115 -4.82 12.53 -6.72
N CYS A 116 -3.54 12.70 -6.33
CA CYS A 116 -3.02 12.18 -5.07
C CYS A 116 -3.68 12.86 -3.86
N LEU A 117 -3.86 14.18 -3.89
CA LEU A 117 -4.49 14.94 -2.80
C LEU A 117 -5.99 14.64 -2.68
N GLN A 118 -6.69 14.40 -3.79
CA GLN A 118 -8.06 13.89 -3.78
C GLN A 118 -8.14 12.50 -3.12
N LEU A 119 -7.18 11.62 -3.43
CA LEU A 119 -7.12 10.29 -2.83
C LEU A 119 -6.79 10.35 -1.33
N GLU A 120 -5.87 11.22 -0.92
CA GLU A 120 -5.53 11.44 0.49
C GLU A 120 -6.77 11.85 1.29
N ARG A 121 -7.57 12.81 0.79
CA ARG A 121 -8.82 13.21 1.44
C ARG A 121 -9.80 12.05 1.63
N ARG A 122 -9.94 11.17 0.63
CA ARG A 122 -10.78 9.97 0.75
C ARG A 122 -10.25 8.99 1.81
N LEU A 123 -8.94 8.87 1.96
CA LEU A 123 -8.31 8.06 3.01
C LEU A 123 -8.50 8.68 4.40
N GLU A 124 -8.43 10.01 4.52
CA GLU A 124 -8.70 10.73 5.77
C GLU A 124 -10.16 10.57 6.20
N GLU A 125 -11.11 10.76 5.28
CA GLU A 125 -12.54 10.52 5.52
C GLU A 125 -12.77 9.08 5.97
N TRP A 126 -12.14 8.12 5.28
CA TRP A 126 -12.23 6.71 5.64
C TRP A 126 -11.66 6.44 7.05
N ASP A 127 -10.49 6.99 7.40
CA ASP A 127 -9.84 6.81 8.70
C ASP A 127 -10.69 7.40 9.83
N PHE A 128 -11.34 8.56 9.58
CA PHE A 128 -12.30 9.16 10.51
C PHE A 128 -13.44 8.18 10.85
N PHE A 129 -14.04 7.53 9.84
CA PHE A 129 -15.08 6.53 10.09
C PHE A 129 -14.53 5.25 10.73
N ALA A 130 -13.34 4.80 10.32
CA ALA A 130 -12.71 3.59 10.86
C ALA A 130 -12.34 3.73 12.34
N ARG A 131 -12.09 4.96 12.81
CA ARG A 131 -11.77 5.28 14.20
C ARG A 131 -12.96 5.68 15.06
N ALA A 132 -14.16 5.76 14.49
CA ALA A 132 -15.34 6.17 15.23
C ALA A 132 -15.56 5.23 16.44
N PRO A 133 -15.67 5.77 17.67
CA PRO A 133 -15.85 4.94 18.86
C PRO A 133 -17.21 4.23 18.80
N THR A 134 -17.25 2.99 19.25
CA THR A 134 -18.49 2.25 19.47
C THR A 134 -18.73 2.05 20.96
N ALA A 135 -19.95 1.66 21.33
CA ALA A 135 -20.29 1.38 22.73
C ALA A 135 -19.42 0.27 23.34
N GLU A 136 -18.99 -0.69 22.50
CA GLU A 136 -18.18 -1.84 22.93
C GLU A 136 -16.66 -1.55 22.81
N HIS A 137 -16.26 -0.71 21.85
CA HIS A 137 -14.86 -0.45 21.53
C HIS A 137 -14.63 1.06 21.39
N PRO A 138 -14.14 1.75 22.44
CA PRO A 138 -13.91 3.19 22.42
C PRO A 138 -12.70 3.60 21.56
N TYR A 139 -11.81 2.66 21.23
CA TYR A 139 -10.62 2.89 20.41
C TYR A 139 -10.54 1.87 19.28
N ALA A 140 -10.04 2.31 18.12
CA ALA A 140 -9.83 1.44 16.96
C ALA A 140 -8.67 0.44 17.16
N TYR A 141 -7.66 0.88 17.92
CA TYR A 141 -6.50 0.11 18.36
C TYR A 141 -5.89 0.78 19.58
N TRP A 142 -5.10 0.03 20.35
CA TRP A 142 -4.41 0.49 21.55
C TRP A 142 -3.02 -0.14 21.65
N ILE A 143 -2.21 0.36 22.58
CA ILE A 143 -0.92 -0.21 22.91
C ILE A 143 -1.16 -1.47 23.76
N GLU A 144 -0.62 -2.60 23.31
CA GLU A 144 -0.63 -3.85 24.07
C GLU A 144 0.42 -3.77 25.18
N GLU A 145 0.00 -4.02 26.42
CA GLU A 145 0.93 -4.10 27.55
C GLU A 145 1.79 -5.36 27.38
N PRO A 146 3.13 -5.26 27.47
CA PRO A 146 3.99 -6.42 27.32
C PRO A 146 3.77 -7.41 28.47
N ASP A 147 3.75 -8.71 28.15
CA ASP A 147 3.66 -9.79 29.14
C ASP A 147 4.82 -9.76 30.15
N ASP A 148 5.99 -9.26 29.73
CA ASP A 148 7.18 -9.08 30.55
C ASP A 148 7.67 -7.62 30.48
N PRO A 149 7.66 -6.87 31.59
CA PRO A 149 8.08 -5.47 31.61
C PRO A 149 9.56 -5.25 31.28
N ASP A 150 10.40 -6.30 31.37
CA ASP A 150 11.82 -6.21 31.03
C ASP A 150 12.11 -6.51 29.54
N THR A 151 11.10 -6.97 28.78
CA THR A 151 11.26 -7.23 27.35
C THR A 151 11.26 -5.93 26.56
N GLN A 152 12.45 -5.46 26.18
CA GLN A 152 12.59 -4.34 25.25
C GLN A 152 12.08 -4.74 23.86
N GLN A 153 10.99 -4.10 23.43
CA GLN A 153 10.54 -4.17 22.03
C GLN A 153 11.49 -3.29 21.20
N ILE A 154 12.53 -3.90 20.65
CA ILE A 154 13.44 -3.27 19.69
C ILE A 154 13.12 -3.89 18.33
N PRO A 155 13.04 -3.10 17.25
CA PRO A 155 13.33 -1.66 17.14
C PRO A 155 12.12 -0.73 17.28
N PHE A 156 10.92 -1.29 17.44
CA PHE A 156 9.69 -0.51 17.47
C PHE A 156 9.18 -0.34 18.89
N ALA A 157 8.57 0.82 19.17
CA ALA A 157 7.78 1.02 20.37
C ALA A 157 6.64 -0.02 20.47
N ASP A 158 5.89 0.03 21.56
CA ASP A 158 4.90 -0.98 21.97
C ASP A 158 3.99 -1.49 20.83
N SER A 159 3.73 -2.79 20.82
CA SER A 159 2.87 -3.44 19.83
C SER A 159 1.43 -2.92 19.89
N PHE A 160 0.74 -2.98 18.74
CA PHE A 160 -0.66 -2.57 18.65
C PHE A 160 -1.59 -3.77 18.75
N ALA A 161 -2.59 -3.64 19.63
CA ALA A 161 -3.73 -4.53 19.68
C ALA A 161 -4.97 -3.87 19.04
N PHE A 162 -5.86 -4.70 18.52
CA PHE A 162 -7.08 -4.29 17.82
C PHE A 162 -8.28 -5.06 18.35
N LYS A 163 -9.49 -4.58 18.04
CA LYS A 163 -10.72 -5.30 18.39
C LYS A 163 -10.84 -6.69 17.75
N ASP A 164 -10.29 -6.85 16.54
CA ASP A 164 -10.34 -8.09 15.76
C ASP A 164 -9.27 -8.11 14.67
N GLY A 165 -9.03 -9.29 14.10
CA GLY A 165 -8.05 -9.47 13.04
C GLY A 165 -8.37 -8.69 11.76
N VAL A 166 -9.64 -8.52 11.41
CA VAL A 166 -10.04 -7.75 10.21
C VAL A 166 -9.61 -6.30 10.34
N SER A 167 -9.80 -5.70 11.51
CA SER A 167 -9.43 -4.32 11.81
C SER A 167 -7.93 -4.12 11.74
N SER A 168 -7.15 -5.06 12.27
CA SER A 168 -5.68 -5.01 12.17
C SER A 168 -5.21 -4.99 10.72
N VAL A 169 -5.74 -5.88 9.87
CA VAL A 169 -5.40 -5.92 8.43
C VAL A 169 -5.86 -4.65 7.73
N MET A 170 -7.05 -4.16 8.05
CA MET A 170 -7.61 -2.93 7.49
C MET A 170 -6.69 -1.72 7.75
N PHE A 171 -6.20 -1.55 8.98
CA PHE A 171 -5.25 -0.47 9.31
C PHE A 171 -3.86 -0.69 8.68
N LEU A 172 -3.38 -1.93 8.58
CA LEU A 172 -2.13 -2.25 7.87
C LEU A 172 -2.19 -1.78 6.40
N TYR A 173 -3.28 -2.06 5.70
CA TYR A 173 -3.48 -1.62 4.31
C TYR A 173 -3.64 -0.10 4.19
N HIS A 174 -4.30 0.53 5.15
CA HIS A 174 -4.41 1.98 5.21
C HIS A 174 -3.04 2.66 5.37
N TRP A 175 -2.22 2.23 6.35
CA TRP A 175 -0.88 2.81 6.54
C TRP A 175 0.09 2.48 5.41
N MET A 176 0.01 1.27 4.84
CA MET A 176 0.76 0.92 3.63
C MET A 176 0.43 1.87 2.49
N THR A 177 -0.86 2.18 2.32
CA THR A 177 -1.34 3.08 1.28
C THR A 177 -0.83 4.51 1.48
N LEU A 178 -0.91 5.04 2.71
CA LEU A 178 -0.36 6.35 3.04
C LEU A 178 1.16 6.40 2.82
N LEU A 179 1.89 5.35 3.20
CA LEU A 179 3.34 5.27 3.00
C LEU A 179 3.72 5.42 1.51
N LEU A 180 3.02 4.70 0.63
CA LEU A 180 3.24 4.76 -0.81
C LEU A 180 2.78 6.08 -1.41
N LEU A 181 1.61 6.58 -1.00
CA LEU A 181 1.04 7.83 -1.50
C LEU A 181 1.91 9.04 -1.13
N HIS A 182 2.42 9.10 0.11
CA HIS A 182 3.29 10.19 0.56
C HIS A 182 4.60 10.23 -0.24
N ARG A 183 5.19 9.06 -0.54
CA ARG A 183 6.37 8.98 -1.43
C ARG A 183 6.05 9.51 -2.83
N CYS A 184 4.89 9.14 -3.36
CA CYS A 184 4.43 9.61 -4.67
C CYS A 184 4.27 11.14 -4.69
N ILE A 185 3.65 11.72 -3.66
CA ILE A 185 3.48 13.17 -3.52
C ILE A 185 4.84 13.87 -3.42
N GLU A 186 5.76 13.36 -2.61
CA GLU A 186 7.14 13.88 -2.50
C GLU A 186 7.85 13.88 -3.86
N SER A 187 7.80 12.76 -4.60
CA SER A 187 8.40 12.66 -5.93
C SER A 187 7.79 13.62 -6.95
N LEU A 188 6.46 13.78 -6.93
CA LEU A 188 5.75 14.70 -7.83
C LEU A 188 6.08 16.15 -7.50
N HIS A 189 6.14 16.50 -6.22
CA HIS A 189 6.55 17.82 -5.77
C HIS A 189 7.95 18.14 -6.28
N HIS A 190 8.93 17.24 -6.11
CA HIS A 190 10.26 17.43 -6.67
C HIS A 190 10.25 17.59 -8.21
N ALA A 191 9.45 16.81 -8.93
CA ALA A 191 9.33 16.92 -10.38
C ALA A 191 8.74 18.26 -10.86
N ILE A 192 7.78 18.82 -10.13
CA ILE A 192 7.13 20.11 -10.44
C ILE A 192 8.10 21.27 -10.32
N PHE A 193 8.91 21.26 -9.24
CA PHE A 193 9.85 22.32 -8.90
C PHE A 193 11.22 22.20 -9.60
N GLN A 194 11.44 21.17 -10.43
CA GLN A 194 12.61 21.12 -11.30
C GLN A 194 12.57 22.29 -12.32
N PRO A 195 13.72 22.95 -12.57
CA PRO A 195 13.80 24.01 -13.55
C PRO A 195 13.54 23.43 -14.95
N VAL A 196 12.71 24.11 -15.73
CA VAL A 196 12.37 23.65 -17.07
C VAL A 196 13.53 23.95 -18.02
N ILE A 197 13.81 23.01 -18.93
CA ILE A 197 14.92 23.09 -19.89
C ILE A 197 14.61 24.08 -21.03
N GLU A 198 13.33 24.33 -21.31
CA GLU A 198 12.88 25.27 -22.33
C GLU A 198 13.17 26.72 -21.88
N ASP A 199 13.56 27.58 -22.84
CA ASP A 199 13.75 29.03 -22.64
C ASP A 199 12.40 29.73 -22.35
N PHE A 200 11.86 29.49 -21.16
CA PHE A 200 10.62 30.09 -20.68
C PHE A 200 10.94 31.11 -19.59
N PRO A 201 10.26 32.28 -19.59
CA PRO A 201 10.50 33.33 -18.60
C PRO A 201 10.21 32.89 -17.15
N ASN A 202 9.38 31.85 -16.95
CA ASN A 202 9.01 31.35 -15.63
C ASN A 202 9.80 30.10 -15.24
N MET A 203 11.03 30.32 -14.77
CA MET A 203 11.93 29.27 -14.26
C MET A 203 11.29 28.49 -13.09
N TYR A 204 10.46 29.15 -12.27
CA TYR A 204 9.74 28.56 -11.14
C TYR A 204 8.23 28.44 -11.42
N PRO A 205 7.58 27.34 -10.98
CA PRO A 205 6.15 27.14 -11.18
C PRO A 205 5.34 28.10 -10.30
N ASP A 206 4.32 28.72 -10.88
CA ASP A 206 3.23 29.34 -10.11
C ASP A 206 2.14 28.27 -9.88
N LEU A 207 2.07 27.74 -8.66
CA LEU A 207 1.15 26.66 -8.32
C LEU A 207 -0.18 27.23 -7.83
N PRO A 208 -1.32 26.75 -8.35
CA PRO A 208 -2.63 27.00 -7.76
C PRO A 208 -2.63 26.70 -6.26
N SER A 209 -3.40 27.47 -5.47
CA SER A 209 -3.45 27.35 -4.01
C SER A 209 -3.75 25.94 -3.50
N HIS A 210 -4.58 25.18 -4.23
CA HIS A 210 -4.93 23.80 -3.87
C HIS A 210 -3.79 22.78 -4.09
N LEU A 211 -2.72 23.15 -4.80
CA LEU A 211 -1.50 22.35 -4.97
C LEU A 211 -0.34 22.82 -4.09
N GLN A 212 -0.53 23.89 -3.32
CA GLN A 212 0.45 24.38 -2.36
C GLN A 212 0.39 23.49 -1.12
N ILE A 213 1.35 22.57 -1.04
CA ILE A 213 1.41 21.58 0.04
C ILE A 213 2.55 21.88 1.02
N ASN A 214 2.37 21.49 2.28
CA ASN A 214 3.48 21.45 3.24
C ASN A 214 4.28 20.15 3.06
N LEU A 215 5.42 20.22 2.37
CA LEU A 215 6.25 19.05 2.07
C LEU A 215 6.70 18.29 3.33
N ALA A 216 6.89 18.97 4.47
CA ALA A 216 7.33 18.33 5.70
C ALA A 216 6.35 17.25 6.19
N ARG A 217 5.05 17.41 5.93
CA ARG A 217 4.02 16.40 6.24
C ARG A 217 4.27 15.09 5.48
N TYR A 218 4.68 15.19 4.22
CA TYR A 218 4.87 14.03 3.34
C TYR A 218 6.21 13.32 3.58
N GLN A 219 7.13 13.95 4.32
CA GLN A 219 8.41 13.37 4.71
C GLN A 219 8.33 12.50 5.99
N GLN A 220 7.24 12.56 6.76
CA GLN A 220 7.02 11.78 7.99
C GLN A 220 6.65 10.30 7.72
N ARG A 221 7.22 9.70 6.68
CA ARG A 221 6.91 8.33 6.23
C ARG A 221 7.28 7.25 7.25
N ARG A 222 8.27 7.48 8.12
CA ARG A 222 8.74 6.49 9.11
C ARG A 222 7.66 6.10 10.10
N GLU A 223 6.76 7.04 10.40
CA GLU A 223 5.65 6.80 11.30
C GLU A 223 4.71 5.71 10.76
N PHE A 224 4.35 5.75 9.47
CA PHE A 224 3.50 4.72 8.87
C PHE A 224 4.20 3.36 8.81
N ALA A 225 5.49 3.34 8.44
CA ALA A 225 6.27 2.09 8.43
C ALA A 225 6.39 1.46 9.82
N SER A 226 6.57 2.30 10.85
CA SER A 226 6.60 1.87 12.26
C SER A 226 5.24 1.33 12.70
N ARG A 227 4.14 2.04 12.41
CA ARG A 227 2.77 1.58 12.72
C ARG A 227 2.45 0.24 12.06
N ILE A 228 2.90 0.03 10.82
CA ILE A 228 2.79 -1.28 10.14
C ILE A 228 3.48 -2.35 10.98
N CYS A 229 4.75 -2.17 11.32
CA CYS A 229 5.51 -3.17 12.05
C CYS A 229 4.91 -3.47 13.44
N ARG A 230 4.46 -2.43 14.15
CA ARG A 230 3.81 -2.56 15.47
C ARG A 230 2.49 -3.34 15.44
N ALA A 231 1.78 -3.37 14.31
CA ALA A 231 0.51 -4.09 14.18
C ALA A 231 0.64 -5.50 13.59
N LEU A 232 1.79 -5.82 13.00
CA LEU A 232 1.98 -7.05 12.24
C LEU A 232 1.90 -8.30 13.12
N ASP A 233 2.34 -8.24 14.38
CA ASP A 233 2.29 -9.38 15.30
C ASP A 233 0.86 -9.75 15.71
N PHE A 234 0.06 -8.75 16.11
CA PHE A 234 -1.36 -8.95 16.37
C PHE A 234 -2.10 -9.46 15.14
N ALA A 235 -1.83 -8.87 13.97
CA ALA A 235 -2.46 -9.31 12.73
C ALA A 235 -2.05 -10.75 12.39
N LEU A 236 -0.79 -11.12 12.59
CA LEU A 236 -0.29 -12.48 12.37
C LEU A 236 -0.95 -13.46 13.31
N SER A 237 -1.19 -13.14 14.59
CA SER A 237 -1.83 -14.08 15.52
C SER A 237 -3.32 -14.28 15.23
N THR A 238 -4.02 -13.21 14.86
CA THR A 238 -5.50 -13.20 14.73
C THR A 238 -6.04 -13.48 13.33
N THR A 239 -5.27 -13.23 12.27
CA THR A 239 -5.76 -13.44 10.91
C THR A 239 -5.83 -14.91 10.52
N VAL A 240 -6.87 -15.25 9.75
CA VAL A 240 -7.00 -16.53 9.02
C VAL A 240 -6.45 -16.45 7.59
N GLN A 241 -6.05 -15.26 7.14
CA GLN A 241 -5.47 -14.98 5.83
C GLN A 241 -4.09 -14.31 6.00
N PRO A 242 -3.05 -15.06 6.39
CA PRO A 242 -1.72 -14.49 6.63
C PRO A 242 -1.11 -13.88 5.36
N ASP A 243 -1.50 -14.34 4.18
CA ASP A 243 -1.06 -13.81 2.89
C ASP A 243 -1.32 -12.30 2.73
N LEU A 244 -2.37 -11.77 3.38
CA LEU A 244 -2.67 -10.34 3.38
C LEU A 244 -1.60 -9.48 4.09
N LEU A 245 -0.76 -10.08 4.94
CA LEU A 245 0.29 -9.35 5.65
C LEU A 245 1.53 -9.13 4.79
N ALA A 246 1.68 -9.88 3.69
CA ALA A 246 2.87 -9.85 2.85
C ALA A 246 3.09 -8.49 2.18
N ALA A 247 2.02 -7.86 1.67
CA ALA A 247 2.13 -6.57 0.98
C ALA A 247 2.51 -5.41 1.94
N PRO A 248 1.81 -5.20 3.08
CA PRO A 248 2.22 -4.20 4.07
C PRO A 248 3.66 -4.39 4.58
N LEU A 249 4.04 -5.64 4.88
CA LEU A 249 5.40 -6.00 5.30
C LEU A 249 6.45 -5.67 4.24
N ALA A 250 6.20 -6.04 2.98
CA ALA A 250 7.14 -5.76 1.89
C ALA A 250 7.34 -4.25 1.68
N VAL A 251 6.26 -3.48 1.78
CA VAL A 251 6.28 -2.02 1.64
C VAL A 251 7.04 -1.34 2.79
N ALA A 252 6.84 -1.78 4.03
CA ALA A 252 7.60 -1.26 5.17
C ALA A 252 9.09 -1.65 5.10
N LEU A 253 9.39 -2.90 4.74
CA LEU A 253 10.77 -3.37 4.57
C LEU A 253 11.51 -2.58 3.48
N GLU A 254 10.86 -2.32 2.34
CA GLU A 254 11.47 -1.54 1.26
C GLU A 254 11.75 -0.10 1.71
N TYR A 255 10.82 0.52 2.44
CA TYR A 255 11.05 1.83 3.01
C TYR A 255 12.30 1.89 3.91
N TYR A 256 12.48 0.91 4.81
CA TYR A 256 13.67 0.87 5.67
C TYR A 256 14.95 0.60 4.89
N ARG A 257 14.90 -0.20 3.82
CA ARG A 257 16.05 -0.39 2.92
C ARG A 257 16.44 0.89 2.19
N GLU A 258 15.48 1.70 1.76
CA GLU A 258 15.76 3.00 1.13
C GLU A 258 16.43 3.98 2.10
N ILE A 259 15.95 4.02 3.34
CA ILE A 259 16.61 4.79 4.40
C ILE A 259 18.01 4.27 4.64
N ASN A 260 18.18 2.95 4.78
CA ASN A 260 19.48 2.37 5.06
C ASN A 260 20.50 2.65 3.94
N ALA A 261 20.07 2.56 2.68
CA ALA A 261 20.89 2.88 1.53
C ALA A 261 21.31 4.36 1.48
N SER A 262 20.45 5.29 1.93
CA SER A 262 20.70 6.73 1.86
C SER A 262 21.40 7.30 3.10
N SER A 263 21.14 6.78 4.29
CA SER A 263 21.60 7.35 5.57
C SER A 263 22.19 6.33 6.56
N ARG A 264 22.25 5.04 6.21
CA ARG A 264 22.64 3.92 7.11
C ARG A 264 21.78 3.77 8.36
N ASP A 265 20.60 4.38 8.39
CA ASP A 265 19.59 4.19 9.44
C ASP A 265 18.65 3.01 9.07
N GLY A 266 17.86 2.49 9.99
CA GLY A 266 16.85 1.45 9.70
C GLY A 266 17.35 0.00 9.70
N GLU A 267 18.61 -0.27 10.08
CA GLU A 267 19.18 -1.64 10.04
C GLU A 267 18.44 -2.61 10.97
N LEU A 268 18.11 -2.17 12.19
CA LEU A 268 17.37 -2.98 13.14
C LEU A 268 15.95 -3.29 12.62
N GLU A 269 15.28 -2.31 12.02
CA GLU A 269 13.96 -2.46 11.41
C GLU A 269 13.99 -3.44 10.23
N ILE A 270 15.04 -3.42 9.42
CA ILE A 270 15.24 -4.41 8.35
C ILE A 270 15.37 -5.82 8.94
N MET A 271 16.20 -6.00 9.97
CA MET A 271 16.37 -7.31 10.62
C MET A 271 15.06 -7.82 11.23
N TRP A 272 14.30 -6.94 11.88
CA TRP A 272 12.99 -7.28 12.43
C TRP A 272 12.02 -7.72 11.35
N CYS A 273 11.92 -6.97 10.25
CA CYS A 273 11.05 -7.30 9.11
C CYS A 273 11.44 -8.65 8.47
N GLU A 274 12.75 -8.92 8.32
CA GLU A 274 13.23 -10.21 7.80
C GLU A 274 12.91 -11.38 8.75
N ASN A 275 13.00 -11.19 10.07
CA ASN A 275 12.55 -12.18 11.04
C ASN A 275 11.03 -12.41 10.95
N PHE A 276 10.24 -11.33 10.88
CA PHE A 276 8.79 -11.43 10.73
C PHE A 276 8.41 -12.21 9.46
N LYS A 277 9.12 -12.02 8.33
CA LYS A 277 8.92 -12.80 7.10
C LYS A 277 9.04 -14.31 7.32
N LEU A 278 9.95 -14.75 8.19
CA LEU A 278 10.09 -16.17 8.53
C LEU A 278 8.88 -16.67 9.33
N ARG A 279 8.43 -15.91 10.32
CA ARG A 279 7.22 -16.24 11.11
C ARG A 279 5.96 -16.29 10.25
N LEU A 280 5.84 -15.36 9.30
CA LEU A 280 4.76 -15.34 8.33
C LEU A 280 4.75 -16.59 7.44
N ARG A 281 5.92 -17.02 6.94
CA ARG A 281 6.05 -18.26 6.16
C ARG A 281 5.70 -19.49 6.98
N SER A 282 6.16 -19.56 8.24
CA SER A 282 5.83 -20.66 9.15
C SER A 282 4.32 -20.78 9.32
N LYS A 283 3.62 -19.70 9.68
CA LYS A 283 2.16 -19.72 9.83
C LYS A 283 1.44 -20.12 8.53
N GLY A 284 1.94 -19.66 7.38
CA GLY A 284 1.41 -20.07 6.08
C GLY A 284 1.55 -21.57 5.82
N GLN A 285 2.70 -22.15 6.16
CA GLN A 285 2.95 -23.59 6.05
C GLN A 285 2.07 -24.39 7.00
N ASP A 286 1.96 -23.97 8.26
CA ASP A 286 1.12 -24.64 9.27
C ASP A 286 -0.35 -24.72 8.82
N ILE A 287 -0.88 -23.63 8.24
CA ILE A 287 -2.25 -23.62 7.69
C ILE A 287 -2.36 -24.56 6.48
N ALA A 288 -1.36 -24.57 5.59
CA ALA A 288 -1.36 -25.46 4.43
C ALA A 288 -1.35 -26.94 4.85
N ASP A 289 -0.54 -27.30 5.85
CA ASP A 289 -0.44 -28.67 6.38
C ASP A 289 -1.75 -29.11 7.04
N VAL A 290 -2.41 -28.20 7.78
CA VAL A 290 -3.75 -28.46 8.35
C VAL A 290 -4.80 -28.68 7.27
N LEU A 291 -4.76 -27.93 6.16
CA LEU A 291 -5.69 -28.11 5.05
C LEU A 291 -5.45 -29.40 4.28
N GLN A 292 -4.19 -29.79 4.07
CA GLN A 292 -3.83 -31.03 3.36
C GLN A 292 -4.13 -32.29 4.19
N SER A 293 -4.04 -32.20 5.51
CA SER A 293 -4.33 -33.32 6.41
C SER A 293 -5.83 -33.61 6.60
N ARG A 294 -6.72 -32.71 6.18
CA ARG A 294 -8.18 -32.93 6.22
C ARG A 294 -8.66 -33.56 4.92
N SER A 295 -9.39 -34.68 5.03
CA SER A 295 -10.07 -35.26 3.87
C SER A 295 -11.22 -34.34 3.45
N TRP A 296 -11.34 -34.04 2.15
CA TRP A 296 -12.41 -33.20 1.60
C TRP A 296 -13.83 -33.67 1.94
N ALA A 297 -14.01 -34.91 2.41
CA ALA A 297 -15.28 -35.48 2.81
C ALA A 297 -15.87 -34.88 4.10
N ASP A 298 -15.05 -34.24 4.95
CA ASP A 298 -15.48 -33.68 6.24
C ASP A 298 -15.87 -32.20 6.16
N ILE A 299 -15.60 -31.52 5.04
CA ILE A 299 -15.85 -30.08 4.85
C ILE A 299 -17.27 -29.81 4.32
N GLY A 300 -17.95 -30.81 3.75
CA GLY A 300 -19.32 -30.69 3.22
C GLY A 300 -20.44 -30.94 4.24
N LYS A 301 -20.14 -30.99 5.54
CA LYS A 301 -21.13 -31.24 6.62
C LYS A 301 -21.34 -30.07 7.58
N PHE A 302 -20.88 -28.87 7.24
CA PHE A 302 -21.20 -27.65 7.95
C PHE A 302 -21.74 -26.60 6.98
#